data_AF-A0AAU8N451-F1
#
_entry.id   AF-A0AAU8N451-F1
#
_cell.length_a   1.000
_cell.length_b   1.000
_cell.length_c   1.000
_cell.angle_alpha   90.00
_cell.angle_beta   90.00
_cell.angle_gamma   90.00
#
_symmetry.space_group_name_H-M   'P 1'
#
loop_
_entity.id
_entity.type
_entity.pdbx_description
1 polymer ?
#
loop_
_entity_poly.entity_id
_entity_poly.type
_entity_poly.pdbx_seq_one_letter_code
_entity_poly.pdbx_strand_id
1 'polypeptide(L)'
;MSCTGRVLGAQARISWQRTRGDEIAERVVEMSGQAAPALRALPRRMGAVRDGVLDLRFSVALMRLITLMVGRFSRSILDGSEEDPIGSISDLCEALHSVVGAMDAVCARARRAAESLDADLRAVTPQIDRITRRTRQWVDDKAATRAVDPADANDRDMREVRSFAQQGAPEVRPMAALAAECRTIDLPFDSAAAHQLIGSIVTALGQLS
;
A
#
# COMPACT_ATOMS: atom_id res chain seq x y z
N MET A 1 66.67 1.56 3.21
CA MET A 1 65.63 2.60 3.02
C MET A 1 64.29 2.00 2.52
N SER A 2 63.72 0.98 3.19
CA SER A 2 62.47 0.33 2.71
C SER A 2 61.25 0.54 3.63
N CYS A 3 61.42 1.11 4.83
CA CYS A 3 60.32 1.22 5.80
C CYS A 3 59.44 2.46 5.57
N THR A 4 60.01 3.55 5.07
CA THR A 4 59.29 4.82 4.85
C THR A 4 58.27 4.75 3.71
N GLY A 5 58.59 4.08 2.60
CA GLY A 5 57.64 3.90 1.49
C GLY A 5 56.43 3.04 1.84
N ARG A 6 56.60 2.06 2.75
CA ARG A 6 55.52 1.17 3.19
C ARG A 6 54.57 1.87 4.17
N VAL A 7 55.10 2.75 5.02
CA VAL A 7 54.32 3.57 5.97
C VAL A 7 53.54 4.67 5.23
N LEU A 8 54.13 5.34 4.24
CA LEU A 8 53.44 6.34 3.43
C LEU A 8 52.29 5.73 2.60
N GLY A 9 52.50 4.54 2.03
CA GLY A 9 51.46 3.80 1.34
C GLY A 9 50.31 3.34 2.26
N ALA A 10 50.62 2.97 3.50
CA ALA A 10 49.60 2.65 4.50
C ALA A 10 48.79 3.88 4.92
N GLN A 11 49.46 5.01 5.17
CA GLN A 11 48.83 6.27 5.57
C GLN A 11 47.89 6.83 4.49
N ALA A 12 48.32 6.80 3.22
CA ALA A 12 47.51 7.24 2.07
C ALA A 12 46.30 6.32 1.82
N ARG A 13 46.43 5.02 2.10
CA ARG A 13 45.30 4.07 2.02
C ARG A 13 44.27 4.33 3.12
N ILE A 14 44.72 4.59 4.35
CA ILE A 14 43.84 4.90 5.48
C ILE A 14 43.08 6.22 5.27
N SER A 15 43.74 7.26 4.77
CA SER A 15 43.07 8.54 4.49
C SER A 15 42.01 8.42 3.38
N TRP A 16 42.33 7.72 2.29
CA TRP A 16 41.39 7.47 1.20
C TRP A 16 40.18 6.63 1.65
N GLN A 17 40.41 5.58 2.45
CA GLN A 17 39.34 4.77 3.03
C GLN A 17 38.42 5.58 3.96
N ARG A 18 38.98 6.53 4.72
CA ARG A 18 38.20 7.43 5.58
C ARG A 18 37.30 8.35 4.76
N THR A 19 37.84 9.05 3.76
CA THR A 19 37.06 9.94 2.87
C THR A 19 35.94 9.17 2.15
N ARG A 20 36.24 7.97 1.63
CA ARG A 20 35.25 7.12 1.00
C ARG A 20 34.13 6.69 1.96
N GLY A 21 34.47 6.35 3.21
CA GLY A 21 33.49 6.01 4.23
C GLY A 21 32.56 7.19 4.55
N ASP A 22 33.10 8.40 4.62
CA ASP A 22 32.31 9.61 4.91
C ASP A 22 31.36 9.93 3.74
N GLU A 23 31.80 9.79 2.49
CA GLU A 23 30.93 9.93 1.31
C GLU A 23 29.77 8.92 1.27
N ILE A 24 30.01 7.67 1.66
CA ILE A 24 28.95 6.65 1.70
C ILE A 24 27.95 6.99 2.81
N ALA A 25 28.43 7.45 3.98
CA ALA A 25 27.56 7.87 5.09
C ALA A 25 26.67 9.05 4.69
N GLU A 26 27.24 10.08 4.06
CA GLU A 26 26.49 11.25 3.57
C GLU A 26 25.38 10.82 2.59
N ARG A 27 25.71 9.96 1.61
CA ARG A 27 24.71 9.43 0.67
C ARG A 27 23.63 8.61 1.36
N VAL A 28 23.96 7.84 2.40
CA VAL A 28 22.98 7.06 3.17
C VAL A 28 22.02 8.00 3.90
N VAL A 29 22.53 9.07 4.51
CA VAL A 29 21.72 10.10 5.17
C VAL A 29 20.79 10.79 4.17
N GLU A 30 21.32 11.19 3.01
CA GLU A 30 20.55 11.83 1.95
C GLU A 30 19.41 10.93 1.45
N MET A 31 19.72 9.68 1.07
CA MET A 31 18.72 8.71 0.61
C MET A 31 17.66 8.43 1.68
N SER A 32 18.07 8.35 2.96
CA SER A 32 17.15 8.15 4.08
C SER A 32 16.23 9.36 4.25
N GLY A 33 16.76 10.58 4.10
CA GLY A 33 15.99 11.82 4.09
C GLY A 33 14.95 11.86 2.97
N GLN A 34 15.29 11.33 1.78
CA GLN A 34 14.37 11.25 0.64
C GLN A 34 13.27 10.18 0.83
N ALA A 35 13.58 9.05 1.46
CA ALA A 35 12.62 7.96 1.68
C ALA A 35 11.68 8.22 2.88
N ALA A 36 12.13 8.98 3.89
CA ALA A 36 11.40 9.17 5.15
C ALA A 36 9.99 9.79 4.99
N PRO A 37 9.73 10.80 4.14
CA PRO A 37 8.39 11.34 3.95
C PRO A 37 7.39 10.30 3.42
N ALA A 38 7.82 9.49 2.45
CA ALA A 38 6.99 8.45 1.87
C ALA A 38 6.68 7.35 2.89
N LEU A 39 7.69 6.90 3.65
CA LEU A 39 7.52 5.95 4.77
C LEU A 39 6.52 6.47 5.83
N ARG A 40 6.63 7.75 6.21
CA ARG A 40 5.69 8.37 7.17
C ARG A 40 4.27 8.49 6.63
N ALA A 41 4.11 8.56 5.31
CA ALA A 41 2.80 8.62 4.67
C ALA A 41 2.10 7.24 4.57
N LEU A 42 2.85 6.13 4.63
CA LEU A 42 2.30 4.77 4.44
C LEU A 42 1.14 4.42 5.37
N PRO A 43 1.18 4.68 6.70
CA PRO A 43 0.05 4.34 7.58
C PRO A 43 -1.25 5.02 7.17
N ARG A 44 -1.16 6.27 6.71
CA ARG A 44 -2.32 7.02 6.18
C ARG A 44 -2.83 6.41 4.88
N ARG A 45 -1.93 5.99 3.97
CA ARG A 45 -2.30 5.32 2.71
C ARG A 45 -3.00 3.98 2.97
N MET A 46 -2.44 3.18 3.88
CA MET A 46 -3.05 1.92 4.31
C MET A 46 -4.43 2.13 4.94
N GLY A 47 -4.58 3.20 5.75
CA GLY A 47 -5.88 3.63 6.27
C GLY A 47 -6.89 3.90 5.15
N ALA A 48 -6.50 4.67 4.13
CA ALA A 48 -7.36 4.97 2.99
C ALA A 48 -7.78 3.72 2.21
N VAL A 49 -6.87 2.74 2.02
CA VAL A 49 -7.21 1.46 1.38
C VAL A 49 -8.19 0.67 2.24
N ARG A 50 -7.94 0.56 3.54
CA ARG A 50 -8.83 -0.12 4.48
C ARG A 50 -10.23 0.49 4.45
N ASP A 51 -10.32 1.81 4.52
CA ASP A 51 -11.60 2.52 4.55
C ASP A 51 -12.35 2.32 3.22
N GLY A 52 -11.66 2.37 2.08
CA GLY A 52 -12.25 2.03 0.77
C GLY A 52 -12.75 0.58 0.68
N VAL A 53 -12.04 -0.39 1.27
CA VAL A 53 -12.48 -1.80 1.35
C VAL A 53 -13.70 -1.96 2.27
N LEU A 54 -13.77 -1.20 3.36
CA LEU A 54 -14.92 -1.21 4.26
C LEU A 54 -16.16 -0.63 3.57
N ASP A 55 -16.01 0.49 2.86
CA ASP A 55 -17.08 1.07 2.03
C ASP A 55 -17.60 0.04 1.02
N LEU A 56 -16.70 -0.62 0.27
CA LEU A 56 -17.06 -1.69 -0.67
C LEU A 56 -17.82 -2.83 0.01
N ARG A 57 -17.32 -3.32 1.15
CA ARG A 57 -17.97 -4.42 1.89
C ARG A 57 -19.36 -4.04 2.35
N PHE A 58 -19.54 -2.81 2.82
CA PHE A 58 -20.84 -2.29 3.22
C PHE A 58 -21.79 -2.21 2.03
N SER A 59 -21.36 -1.64 0.90
CA SER A 59 -22.20 -1.53 -0.29
C SER A 59 -22.58 -2.90 -0.87
N VAL A 60 -21.65 -3.87 -0.88
CA VAL A 60 -21.94 -5.26 -1.28
C VAL A 60 -22.91 -5.94 -0.32
N ALA A 61 -22.76 -5.74 0.99
CA ALA A 61 -23.68 -6.29 1.98
C ALA A 61 -25.09 -5.71 1.80
N LEU A 62 -25.20 -4.41 1.52
CA LEU A 62 -26.47 -3.75 1.25
C LEU A 62 -27.12 -4.29 -0.03
N MET A 63 -26.36 -4.46 -1.12
CA MET A 63 -26.86 -5.07 -2.35
C MET A 63 -27.38 -6.49 -2.13
N ARG A 64 -26.67 -7.30 -1.32
CA ARG A 64 -27.13 -8.65 -0.93
C ARG A 64 -28.40 -8.62 -0.09
N LEU A 65 -28.49 -7.69 0.86
CA LEU A 65 -29.70 -7.51 1.69
C LEU A 65 -30.90 -7.16 0.79
N ILE A 66 -30.74 -6.21 -0.12
CA ILE A 66 -31.78 -5.82 -1.06
C ILE A 66 -32.17 -7.00 -1.95
N THR A 67 -31.21 -7.77 -2.48
CA THR A 67 -31.49 -8.98 -3.27
C THR A 67 -32.31 -10.02 -2.48
N LEU A 68 -32.02 -10.19 -1.19
CA LEU A 68 -32.81 -11.07 -0.32
C LEU A 68 -34.23 -10.52 -0.09
N MET A 69 -34.37 -9.20 0.04
CA MET A 69 -35.68 -8.55 0.17
C MET A 69 -36.52 -8.74 -1.10
N VAL A 70 -35.94 -8.59 -2.29
CA VAL A 70 -36.59 -8.89 -3.57
C VAL A 70 -37.16 -10.31 -3.57
N GLY A 71 -36.38 -11.31 -3.13
CA GLY A 71 -36.82 -12.70 -3.10
C GLY A 71 -37.97 -12.96 -2.12
N ARG A 72 -37.91 -12.38 -0.91
CA ARG A 72 -39.00 -12.49 0.08
C ARG A 72 -40.27 -11.80 -0.40
N PHE A 73 -40.11 -10.63 -0.98
CA PHE A 73 -41.21 -9.84 -1.49
C PHE A 73 -41.88 -10.50 -2.70
N SER A 74 -41.11 -11.06 -3.63
CA SER A 74 -41.64 -11.85 -4.75
C SER A 74 -42.52 -13.00 -4.27
N ARG A 75 -42.14 -13.63 -3.16
CA ARG A 75 -42.96 -14.66 -2.52
C ARG A 75 -44.24 -14.10 -1.89
N SER A 76 -44.17 -12.98 -1.18
CA SER A 76 -45.34 -12.29 -0.59
C SER A 76 -46.39 -11.94 -1.65
N ILE A 77 -45.96 -11.43 -2.82
CA ILE A 77 -46.84 -11.17 -3.96
C ILE A 77 -47.49 -12.46 -4.46
N LEU A 78 -46.71 -13.51 -4.69
CA LEU A 78 -47.23 -14.78 -5.22
C LEU A 78 -48.21 -15.46 -4.26
N ASP A 79 -47.99 -15.31 -2.95
CA ASP A 79 -48.85 -15.84 -1.89
C ASP A 79 -50.06 -14.92 -1.62
N GLY A 80 -50.15 -13.76 -2.29
CA GLY A 80 -51.25 -12.79 -2.15
C GLY A 80 -51.30 -12.07 -0.81
N SER A 81 -50.22 -12.12 -0.01
CA SER A 81 -50.13 -11.52 1.31
C SER A 81 -49.65 -10.07 1.31
N GLU A 82 -49.25 -9.56 0.16
CA GLU A 82 -48.74 -8.20 0.00
C GLU A 82 -49.87 -7.19 -0.18
N GLU A 83 -49.95 -6.18 0.69
CA GLU A 83 -51.02 -5.17 0.66
C GLU A 83 -50.83 -4.15 -0.48
N ASP A 84 -49.59 -3.72 -0.73
CA ASP A 84 -49.24 -2.82 -1.84
C ASP A 84 -48.03 -3.35 -2.64
N PRO A 85 -48.27 -4.27 -3.58
CA PRO A 85 -47.24 -4.82 -4.45
C PRO A 85 -46.51 -3.75 -5.28
N ILE A 86 -47.23 -2.75 -5.79
CA ILE A 86 -46.67 -1.79 -6.75
C ILE A 86 -45.80 -0.77 -6.02
N GLY A 87 -46.29 -0.19 -4.92
CA GLY A 87 -45.52 0.76 -4.10
C GLY A 87 -44.25 0.13 -3.55
N SER A 88 -44.35 -1.09 -3.01
CA SER A 88 -43.18 -1.78 -2.44
C SER A 88 -42.09 -2.12 -3.47
N ILE A 89 -42.44 -2.48 -4.72
CA ILE A 89 -41.43 -2.67 -5.78
C ILE A 89 -40.82 -1.33 -6.19
N SER A 90 -41.62 -0.26 -6.22
CA SER A 90 -41.13 1.08 -6.52
C SER A 90 -40.06 1.52 -5.51
N ASP A 91 -40.34 1.40 -4.21
CA ASP A 91 -39.39 1.73 -3.13
C ASP A 91 -38.11 0.89 -3.23
N LEU A 92 -38.26 -0.39 -3.56
CA LEU A 92 -37.14 -1.32 -3.76
C LEU A 92 -36.27 -0.93 -4.96
N CYS A 93 -36.89 -0.50 -6.06
CA CYS A 93 -36.18 -0.01 -7.25
C CYS A 93 -35.44 1.30 -6.94
N GLU A 94 -36.03 2.20 -6.16
CA GLU A 94 -35.39 3.44 -5.72
C GLU A 94 -34.17 3.15 -4.83
N ALA A 95 -34.33 2.23 -3.86
CA ALA A 95 -33.22 1.78 -3.02
C ALA A 95 -32.09 1.14 -3.84
N LEU A 96 -32.43 0.28 -4.81
CA LEU A 96 -31.45 -0.30 -5.73
C LEU A 96 -30.73 0.77 -6.56
N HIS A 97 -31.46 1.73 -7.10
CA HIS A 97 -30.90 2.80 -7.92
C HIS A 97 -29.91 3.65 -7.12
N SER A 98 -30.26 3.99 -5.88
CA SER A 98 -29.39 4.73 -4.95
C SER A 98 -28.07 3.97 -4.68
N VAL A 99 -28.15 2.67 -4.39
CA VAL A 99 -26.97 1.84 -4.11
C VAL A 99 -26.09 1.66 -5.34
N VAL A 100 -26.67 1.39 -6.51
CA VAL A 100 -25.93 1.25 -7.77
C VAL A 100 -25.27 2.57 -8.15
N GLY A 101 -25.97 3.71 -8.01
CA GLY A 101 -25.41 5.04 -8.28
C GLY A 101 -24.22 5.40 -7.38
N ALA A 102 -24.24 4.97 -6.12
CA ALA A 102 -23.11 5.15 -5.20
C ALA A 102 -21.94 4.19 -5.48
N MET A 103 -22.18 3.04 -6.11
CA MET A 103 -21.19 1.96 -6.22
C MET A 103 -19.97 2.35 -7.09
N ASP A 104 -20.18 3.12 -8.16
CA ASP A 104 -19.07 3.60 -9.01
C ASP A 104 -18.09 4.47 -8.22
N ALA A 105 -18.62 5.37 -7.39
CA ALA A 105 -17.80 6.23 -6.55
C ALA A 105 -17.02 5.44 -5.50
N VAL A 106 -17.65 4.41 -4.92
CA VAL A 106 -17.03 3.51 -3.94
C VAL A 106 -15.92 2.68 -4.59
N CYS A 107 -16.18 2.08 -5.75
CA CYS A 107 -15.18 1.32 -6.51
C CYS A 107 -14.00 2.21 -6.94
N ALA A 108 -14.28 3.41 -7.45
CA ALA A 108 -13.24 4.36 -7.85
C ALA A 108 -12.40 4.84 -6.66
N ARG A 109 -13.01 5.03 -5.47
CA ARG A 109 -12.29 5.40 -4.24
C ARG A 109 -11.34 4.29 -3.80
N ALA A 110 -11.82 3.05 -3.75
CA ALA A 110 -11.00 1.90 -3.39
C ALA A 110 -9.84 1.69 -4.37
N ARG A 111 -10.11 1.77 -5.69
CA ARG A 111 -9.09 1.65 -6.74
C ARG A 111 -8.02 2.73 -6.60
N ARG A 112 -8.40 4.01 -6.48
CA ARG A 112 -7.45 5.12 -6.29
C ARG A 112 -6.60 4.96 -5.04
N ALA A 113 -7.19 4.49 -3.94
CA ALA A 113 -6.46 4.24 -2.70
C ALA A 113 -5.40 3.15 -2.90
N ALA A 114 -5.77 2.04 -3.55
CA ALA A 114 -4.86 0.94 -3.86
C ALA A 114 -3.74 1.34 -4.83
N GLU A 115 -4.06 2.08 -5.90
CA GLU A 115 -3.08 2.59 -6.87
C GLU A 115 -2.07 3.53 -6.19
N SER A 116 -2.56 4.42 -5.31
CA SER A 116 -1.68 5.32 -4.57
C SER A 116 -0.76 4.58 -3.60
N LEU A 117 -1.25 3.53 -2.94
CA LEU A 117 -0.43 2.70 -2.06
C LEU A 117 0.61 1.90 -2.85
N ASP A 118 0.24 1.29 -3.98
CA ASP A 118 1.16 0.60 -4.89
C ASP A 118 2.28 1.54 -5.39
N ALA A 119 1.93 2.76 -5.82
CA ALA A 119 2.89 3.74 -6.29
C ALA A 119 3.92 4.12 -5.19
N ASP A 120 3.44 4.41 -3.97
CA ASP A 120 4.29 4.78 -2.84
C ASP A 120 5.20 3.60 -2.43
N LEU A 121 4.66 2.38 -2.35
CA LEU A 121 5.43 1.18 -2.02
C LEU A 121 6.48 0.87 -3.09
N ARG A 122 6.16 1.03 -4.37
CA ARG A 122 7.11 0.81 -5.48
C ARG A 122 8.23 1.85 -5.51
N ALA A 123 7.96 3.08 -5.08
CA ALA A 123 8.99 4.11 -4.97
C ALA A 123 9.94 3.85 -3.79
N VAL A 124 9.38 3.46 -2.63
CA VAL A 124 10.14 3.31 -1.38
C VAL A 124 10.92 2.00 -1.29
N THR A 125 10.37 0.89 -1.76
CA THR A 125 10.98 -0.46 -1.65
C THR A 125 12.42 -0.49 -2.21
N PRO A 126 12.69 0.00 -3.45
CA PRO A 126 14.06 0.03 -3.98
C PRO A 126 14.98 1.02 -3.26
N GLN A 127 14.43 2.10 -2.69
CA GLN A 127 15.21 3.08 -1.93
C GLN A 127 15.73 2.45 -0.64
N ILE A 128 14.87 1.72 0.09
CA ILE A 128 15.27 0.99 1.31
C ILE A 128 16.34 -0.05 0.97
N ASP A 129 16.15 -0.84 -0.10
CA ASP A 129 17.14 -1.82 -0.54
C ASP A 129 18.51 -1.18 -0.83
N ARG A 130 18.52 -0.01 -1.48
CA ARG A 130 19.76 0.75 -1.75
C ARG A 130 20.40 1.26 -0.48
N ILE A 131 19.62 1.82 0.45
CA ILE A 131 20.09 2.29 1.75
C ILE A 131 20.73 1.12 2.51
N THR A 132 20.02 0.00 2.67
CA THR A 132 20.53 -1.20 3.36
C THR A 132 21.83 -1.71 2.74
N ARG A 133 21.92 -1.80 1.41
CA ARG A 133 23.16 -2.23 0.73
C ARG A 133 24.33 -1.27 0.98
N ARG A 134 24.09 0.05 0.92
CA ARG A 134 25.13 1.05 1.18
C ARG A 134 25.56 1.09 2.63
N THR A 135 24.64 0.91 3.57
CA THR A 135 24.98 0.81 4.99
C THR A 135 25.82 -0.42 5.28
N ARG A 136 25.52 -1.58 4.66
CA ARG A 136 26.38 -2.78 4.74
C ARG A 136 27.79 -2.49 4.23
N GLN A 137 27.88 -1.92 3.03
CA GLN A 137 29.17 -1.55 2.43
C GLN A 137 29.97 -0.62 3.36
N TRP A 138 29.32 0.39 3.95
CA TRP A 138 29.97 1.30 4.88
C TRP A 138 30.47 0.59 6.15
N VAL A 139 29.66 -0.31 6.72
CA VAL A 139 30.04 -1.10 7.89
C VAL A 139 31.25 -1.99 7.57
N ASP A 140 31.27 -2.62 6.40
CA ASP A 140 32.37 -3.48 5.95
C ASP A 140 33.65 -2.66 5.73
N ASP A 141 33.54 -1.49 5.08
CA ASP A 141 34.67 -0.57 4.85
C ASP A 141 35.25 -0.04 6.19
N LYS A 142 34.39 0.28 7.16
CA LYS A 142 34.81 0.69 8.52
C LYS A 142 35.43 -0.47 9.31
N ALA A 143 34.90 -1.69 9.19
CA ALA A 143 35.47 -2.86 9.85
C ALA A 143 36.88 -3.18 9.32
N ALA A 144 37.10 -3.08 8.00
CA ALA A 144 38.40 -3.24 7.38
C ALA A 144 39.42 -2.18 7.84
N THR A 145 38.98 -0.94 8.09
CA THR A 145 39.83 0.15 8.57
C THR A 145 40.18 0.00 10.07
N ARG A 146 39.23 -0.47 10.89
CA ARG A 146 39.43 -0.70 12.33
C ARG A 146 40.40 -1.83 12.67
N ALA A 147 40.57 -2.80 11.77
CA ALA A 147 41.63 -3.81 11.89
C ALA A 147 43.05 -3.19 11.88
N VAL A 148 43.18 -1.93 11.44
CA VAL A 148 44.45 -1.18 11.38
C VAL A 148 44.61 -0.24 12.58
N ASP A 149 43.52 0.18 13.24
CA ASP A 149 43.56 1.08 14.40
C ASP A 149 42.46 0.72 15.44
N PRO A 150 42.80 0.00 16.52
CA PRO A 150 41.83 -0.55 17.47
C PRO A 150 41.30 0.45 18.52
N ALA A 151 41.75 1.72 18.49
CA ALA A 151 41.45 2.72 19.52
C ALA A 151 39.98 3.23 19.52
N ASP A 152 39.22 3.07 18.42
CA ASP A 152 37.81 3.49 18.32
C ASP A 152 36.86 2.45 18.95
N ALA A 153 37.06 2.21 20.25
CA ALA A 153 36.33 1.23 21.03
C ALA A 153 34.94 1.74 21.45
N ASN A 154 33.96 1.44 20.60
CA ASN A 154 32.60 1.04 21.02
C ASN A 154 31.57 2.16 21.23
N ASP A 155 31.35 2.94 20.19
CA ASP A 155 30.20 3.83 20.11
C ASP A 155 28.88 3.03 20.01
N ARG A 156 27.86 3.44 20.76
CA ARG A 156 26.52 2.81 20.75
C ARG A 156 25.91 2.89 19.36
N ASP A 157 26.12 4.02 18.69
CA ASP A 157 25.56 4.31 17.37
C ASP A 157 26.11 3.34 16.32
N MET A 158 27.40 2.97 16.43
CA MET A 158 28.00 1.94 15.57
C MET A 158 27.41 0.54 15.80
N ARG A 159 26.93 0.21 17.01
CA ARG A 159 26.26 -1.08 17.26
C ARG A 159 24.90 -1.11 16.59
N GLU A 160 24.14 -0.03 16.66
CA GLU A 160 22.82 0.09 16.02
C GLU A 160 22.95 0.02 14.49
N VAL A 161 23.91 0.74 13.90
CA VAL A 161 24.17 0.69 12.45
C VAL A 161 24.62 -0.70 11.99
N ARG A 162 25.45 -1.40 12.76
CA ARG A 162 25.85 -2.79 12.48
C ARG A 162 24.68 -3.75 12.58
N SER A 163 23.83 -3.60 13.59
CA SER A 163 22.60 -4.40 13.74
C SER A 163 21.70 -4.23 12.52
N PHE A 164 21.46 -2.98 12.10
CA PHE A 164 20.69 -2.68 10.90
C PHE A 164 21.36 -3.23 9.63
N ALA A 165 22.67 -3.10 9.48
CA ALA A 165 23.39 -3.67 8.34
C ALA A 165 23.24 -5.19 8.27
N GLN A 166 23.33 -5.89 9.40
CA GLN A 166 23.20 -7.35 9.46
C GLN A 166 21.76 -7.81 9.19
N GLN A 167 20.78 -7.22 9.88
CA GLN A 167 19.37 -7.59 9.77
C GLN A 167 18.75 -7.13 8.44
N GLY A 168 19.18 -5.98 7.93
CA GLY A 168 18.60 -5.31 6.78
C GLY A 168 17.21 -4.75 7.07
N ALA A 169 16.37 -4.72 6.03
CA ALA A 169 14.99 -4.27 6.13
C ALA A 169 14.04 -5.42 5.75
N PRO A 170 13.68 -6.29 6.72
CA PRO A 170 12.80 -7.43 6.46
C PRO A 170 11.40 -7.02 5.95
N GLU A 171 10.98 -5.78 6.19
CA GLU A 171 9.69 -5.20 5.80
C GLU A 171 9.57 -4.96 4.29
N VAL A 172 10.69 -4.88 3.56
CA VAL A 172 10.70 -4.65 2.10
C VAL A 172 9.94 -5.75 1.35
N ARG A 173 10.09 -7.01 1.78
CA ARG A 173 9.39 -8.15 1.17
C ARG A 173 7.87 -8.06 1.32
N PRO A 174 7.29 -7.91 2.52
CA PRO A 174 5.84 -7.72 2.67
C PRO A 174 5.34 -6.43 2.01
N MET A 175 6.13 -5.34 2.00
CA MET A 175 5.79 -4.13 1.24
C MET A 175 5.66 -4.39 -0.26
N ALA A 176 6.61 -5.13 -0.85
CA ALA A 176 6.55 -5.52 -2.25
C ALA A 176 5.37 -6.46 -2.56
N ALA A 177 5.06 -7.38 -1.63
CA ALA A 177 3.90 -8.27 -1.75
C ALA A 177 2.59 -7.47 -1.72
N LEU A 178 2.45 -6.53 -0.76
CA LEU A 178 1.28 -5.67 -0.66
C LEU A 178 1.10 -4.79 -1.91
N ALA A 179 2.18 -4.27 -2.48
CA ALA A 179 2.13 -3.53 -3.75
C ALA A 179 1.62 -4.43 -4.89
N ALA A 180 2.07 -5.69 -4.94
CA ALA A 180 1.58 -6.65 -5.91
C ALA A 180 0.09 -6.97 -5.73
N GLU A 181 -0.37 -7.17 -4.49
CA GLU A 181 -1.79 -7.37 -4.18
C GLU A 181 -2.64 -6.17 -4.63
N CYS A 182 -2.18 -4.94 -4.36
CA CYS A 182 -2.89 -3.72 -4.79
C CYS A 182 -3.08 -3.64 -6.31
N ARG A 183 -2.13 -4.15 -7.11
CA ARG A 183 -2.26 -4.21 -8.57
C ARG A 183 -3.28 -5.23 -9.06
N THR A 184 -3.50 -6.29 -8.29
CA THR A 184 -4.42 -7.37 -8.66
C THR A 184 -5.87 -7.06 -8.27
N ILE A 185 -6.13 -5.90 -7.66
CA ILE A 185 -7.49 -5.48 -7.31
C ILE A 185 -8.25 -5.17 -8.59
N ASP A 186 -9.01 -6.17 -9.04
CA ASP A 186 -10.05 -6.01 -10.02
C ASP A 186 -11.40 -5.85 -9.29
N LEU A 187 -12.19 -4.88 -9.74
CA LEU A 187 -13.51 -4.56 -9.21
C LEU A 187 -14.49 -4.51 -10.39
N PRO A 188 -14.88 -5.69 -10.91
CA PRO A 188 -15.81 -5.76 -12.03
C PRO A 188 -17.21 -5.42 -11.54
N PHE A 189 -17.60 -4.17 -11.72
CA PHE A 189 -18.97 -3.72 -11.51
C PHE A 189 -19.40 -2.89 -12.73
N ASP A 190 -20.45 -3.34 -13.40
CA ASP A 190 -21.06 -2.62 -14.52
C ASP A 190 -22.31 -1.90 -14.02
N SER A 191 -22.12 -0.65 -13.61
CA SER A 191 -23.23 0.20 -13.16
C SER A 191 -24.22 0.49 -14.28
N ALA A 192 -23.78 0.57 -15.54
CA ALA A 192 -24.65 0.86 -16.67
C ALA A 192 -25.62 -0.30 -16.92
N ALA A 193 -25.11 -1.53 -16.93
CA ALA A 193 -25.95 -2.72 -17.02
C ALA A 193 -26.94 -2.81 -15.84
N ALA A 194 -26.48 -2.53 -14.61
CA ALA A 194 -27.34 -2.54 -13.44
C ALA A 194 -28.45 -1.46 -13.51
N HIS A 195 -28.12 -0.23 -13.90
CA HIS A 195 -29.09 0.84 -14.10
C HIS A 195 -30.11 0.50 -15.20
N GLN A 196 -29.66 -0.13 -16.30
CA GLN A 196 -30.55 -0.54 -17.39
C GLN A 196 -31.57 -1.60 -16.94
N LEU A 197 -31.14 -2.57 -16.14
CA LEU A 197 -32.03 -3.60 -15.59
C LEU A 197 -33.07 -2.98 -14.65
N ILE A 198 -32.64 -2.10 -13.74
CA ILE A 198 -33.55 -1.39 -12.83
C ILE A 198 -34.56 -0.55 -13.61
N GLY A 199 -34.10 0.21 -14.62
CA GLY A 199 -34.97 1.04 -15.45
C GLY A 199 -36.01 0.22 -16.24
N SER A 200 -35.65 -0.99 -16.66
CA SER A 200 -36.57 -1.91 -17.33
C SER A 200 -37.70 -2.37 -16.41
N ILE A 201 -37.39 -2.66 -15.14
CA ILE A 201 -38.37 -3.04 -14.12
C ILE A 201 -39.29 -1.86 -13.80
N VAL A 202 -38.74 -0.67 -13.58
CA VAL A 202 -39.53 0.55 -13.31
C VAL A 202 -40.48 0.86 -14.46
N THR A 203 -40.02 0.72 -15.71
CA THR A 203 -40.87 0.93 -16.89
C THR A 203 -42.02 -0.09 -16.95
N ALA A 204 -41.74 -1.36 -16.64
CA ALA A 204 -42.77 -2.40 -16.59
C ALA A 204 -43.80 -2.15 -15.47
N LEU A 205 -43.36 -1.67 -14.29
CA LEU A 205 -44.28 -1.29 -13.21
C LEU A 205 -45.19 -0.14 -13.60
N GLY A 206 -44.67 0.88 -14.28
CA GLY A 206 -45.48 2.00 -14.78
C GLY A 206 -46.52 1.62 -15.84
N GLN A 207 -46.42 0.42 -16.43
CA GLN A 207 -47.45 -0.13 -17.33
C GLN A 207 -48.54 -0.90 -16.56
N LEU A 208 -48.29 -1.24 -15.29
CA LEU A 208 -49.18 -2.01 -14.43
C LEU A 208 -49.95 -1.12 -13.43
N SER A 209 -49.47 0.10 -13.19
CA SER A 209 -50.17 1.16 -12.45
C SER A 209 -51.25 1.84 -13.29
#